data_AF-A0A2S5R6N3-F1
#
_entry.id   AF-A0A2S5R6N3-F1
#
_cell.length_a   1.000
_cell.length_b   1.000
_cell.length_c   1.000
_cell.angle_alpha   90.00
_cell.angle_beta   90.00
_cell.angle_gamma   90.00
#
_symmetry.space_group_name_H-M   'P 1'
#
loop_
_entity.id
_entity.type
_entity.pdbx_description
1 polymer ?
#
loop_
_entity_poly.entity_id
_entity_poly.type
_entity_poly.pdbx_seq_one_letter_code
_entity_poly.pdbx_strand_id
1 'polypeptide(L)'
;MFAIKKLLNHPKTDPEKRSVFYQKRDELNSKVDEHGVTHDMPRPYGYSVKGQPCYGKQDWRSKSKTNGIGALMGSTLGAIRLLADSVEVLACGV
;
A
#
# COMPACT_ATOMS: atom_id res chain seq x y z
N MET A 1 23.03 7.60 -17.25
CA MET A 1 23.02 7.53 -15.77
C MET A 1 22.02 6.47 -15.36
N PHE A 2 22.49 5.28 -14.96
CA PHE A 2 21.61 4.20 -14.51
C PHE A 2 21.11 4.50 -13.09
N ALA A 3 19.81 4.41 -12.88
CA ALA A 3 19.18 4.65 -11.58
C ALA A 3 19.75 3.67 -10.54
N ILE A 4 20.15 4.20 -9.37
CA ILE A 4 20.58 3.41 -8.22
C ILE A 4 19.41 2.52 -7.83
N LYS A 5 19.56 1.21 -8.03
CA LYS A 5 18.61 0.19 -7.59
C LYS A 5 18.52 0.32 -6.07
N LYS A 6 17.30 0.49 -5.51
CA LYS A 6 17.10 0.54 -4.06
C LYS A 6 17.85 -0.64 -3.44
N LEU A 7 18.73 -0.35 -2.47
CA LEU A 7 19.48 -1.39 -1.76
C LEU A 7 18.47 -2.38 -1.16
N LEU A 8 18.74 -3.68 -1.31
CA LEU A 8 17.88 -4.75 -0.81
C LEU A 8 17.56 -4.58 0.69
N ASN A 9 18.53 -4.03 1.43
CA ASN A 9 18.38 -3.64 2.81
C ASN A 9 18.42 -2.12 2.92
N HIS A 10 17.39 -1.54 3.54
CA HIS A 10 17.38 -0.11 3.82
C HIS A 10 18.46 0.20 4.86
N PRO A 11 19.30 1.24 4.68
CA PRO A 11 20.45 1.50 5.55
C PRO A 11 20.10 1.80 7.02
N LYS A 12 18.83 2.13 7.30
CA LYS A 12 18.30 2.31 8.66
C LYS A 12 17.63 1.06 9.24
N THR A 13 17.75 -0.10 8.58
CA THR A 13 17.14 -1.34 9.05
C THR A 13 17.94 -1.89 10.22
N ASP A 14 17.29 -2.03 11.36
CA ASP A 14 17.85 -2.61 12.57
C ASP A 14 17.19 -3.99 12.81
N PRO A 15 17.94 -5.10 12.71
CA PRO A 15 17.37 -6.44 12.80
C PRO A 15 16.86 -6.79 14.21
N GLU A 16 17.46 -6.23 15.25
CA GLU A 16 17.08 -6.49 16.64
C GLU A 16 15.74 -5.83 16.96
N LYS A 17 15.59 -4.55 16.60
CA LYS A 17 14.31 -3.83 16.74
C LYS A 17 13.19 -4.51 15.96
N ARG A 18 13.51 -5.04 14.79
CA ARG A 18 12.57 -5.81 13.96
C ARG A 18 12.16 -7.12 14.65
N SER A 19 13.09 -7.83 15.27
CA SER A 19 12.82 -9.06 16.04
C SER A 19 11.90 -8.80 17.24
N VAL A 20 12.22 -7.79 18.05
CA VAL A 20 11.40 -7.39 19.22
C VAL A 20 10.00 -6.97 18.79
N PHE A 21 9.86 -6.29 17.66
CA PHE A 21 8.56 -5.92 17.10
C PHE A 21 7.73 -7.15 16.70
N TYR A 22 8.34 -8.15 16.06
CA TYR A 22 7.61 -9.37 15.70
C TYR A 22 7.13 -10.16 16.91
N GLN A 23 7.95 -10.28 17.95
CA GLN A 23 7.56 -10.92 19.21
C GLN A 23 6.31 -10.26 19.81
N LYS A 24 6.32 -8.93 19.96
CA LYS A 24 5.17 -8.17 20.47
C LYS A 24 3.93 -8.28 19.59
N ARG A 25 4.11 -8.34 18.26
CA ARG A 25 3.00 -8.48 17.32
C ARG A 25 2.33 -9.85 17.44
N ASP A 26 3.12 -10.91 17.60
CA ASP A 26 2.59 -12.27 17.71
C ASP A 26 1.84 -12.48 19.03
N GLU A 27 2.23 -11.79 20.10
CA GLU A 27 1.48 -11.74 21.37
C GLU A 27 0.07 -11.13 21.22
N LEU A 28 -0.11 -10.16 20.32
CA LEU A 28 -1.33 -9.33 20.26
C LEU A 28 -2.54 -10.02 19.58
N ASN A 29 -2.35 -11.18 18.93
CA ASN A 29 -3.35 -11.96 18.14
C ASN A 29 -4.36 -11.15 17.29
N SER A 30 -4.02 -9.91 16.97
CA SER A 30 -4.85 -8.96 16.25
C SER A 30 -3.96 -8.19 15.28
N LYS A 31 -4.42 -8.05 14.05
CA LYS A 31 -3.68 -7.43 12.95
C LYS A 31 -4.58 -6.40 12.30
N VAL A 32 -4.18 -5.14 12.35
CA VAL A 32 -4.81 -4.06 11.60
C VAL A 32 -3.84 -3.64 10.51
N ASP A 33 -4.33 -3.53 9.28
CA ASP A 33 -3.53 -3.09 8.14
C ASP A 33 -4.35 -2.17 7.22
N GLU A 34 -3.65 -1.25 6.57
CA GLU A 34 -4.22 -0.36 5.58
C GLU A 34 -3.70 -0.74 4.19
N HIS A 35 -4.62 -0.98 3.27
CA HIS A 35 -4.29 -1.31 1.89
C HIS A 35 -4.93 -0.32 0.92
N GLY A 36 -4.09 0.40 0.16
CA GLY A 36 -4.55 1.32 -0.87
C GLY A 36 -4.71 0.64 -2.23
N VAL A 37 -5.90 0.73 -2.81
CA VAL A 37 -6.22 0.23 -4.15
C VAL A 37 -6.37 1.41 -5.10
N THR A 38 -5.49 1.50 -6.08
CA THR A 38 -5.58 2.47 -7.19
C THR A 38 -6.68 2.09 -8.16
N HIS A 39 -7.57 3.02 -8.48
CA HIS A 39 -8.59 2.80 -9.52
C HIS A 39 -7.95 2.66 -10.90
N ASP A 40 -6.96 3.52 -11.21
CA ASP A 40 -6.21 3.49 -12.45
C ASP A 40 -4.81 2.91 -12.21
N MET A 41 -4.65 1.61 -12.44
CA MET A 41 -3.33 1.02 -12.63
C MET A 41 -2.94 1.06 -14.11
N PRO A 42 -1.72 1.48 -14.45
CA PRO A 42 -1.27 1.48 -15.84
C PRO A 42 -1.31 0.04 -16.38
N ARG A 43 -2.13 -0.19 -17.40
CA ARG A 43 -2.12 -1.47 -18.12
C ARG A 43 -0.84 -1.53 -18.96
N PRO A 44 -0.05 -2.60 -18.88
CA PRO A 44 1.19 -2.73 -19.66
C PRO A 44 0.93 -2.77 -21.17
N TYR A 45 -0.29 -3.11 -21.57
CA TYR A 45 -0.74 -3.11 -22.96
C TYR A 45 -1.99 -2.24 -23.06
N GLY A 46 -1.85 -1.08 -23.70
CA GLY A 46 -2.99 -0.26 -24.10
C GLY A 46 -3.52 -0.76 -25.45
N TYR A 47 -4.82 -1.01 -25.54
CA TYR A 47 -5.45 -1.27 -26.83
C TYR A 47 -5.53 0.07 -27.59
N SER A 48 -4.89 0.12 -28.76
CA SER A 48 -5.08 1.20 -29.72
C SER A 48 -5.71 0.64 -30.98
N VAL A 49 -6.48 1.48 -31.66
CA VAL A 49 -6.99 1.15 -33.00
C VAL A 49 -5.80 0.95 -33.94
N LYS A 50 -5.86 -0.08 -34.80
CA LYS A 50 -4.78 -0.40 -35.73
C LYS A 50 -4.37 0.83 -36.53
N GLY A 51 -3.11 1.26 -36.38
CA GLY A 51 -2.55 2.45 -37.05
C GLY A 51 -2.57 3.75 -36.24
N GLN A 52 -3.07 3.75 -35.01
CA GLN A 52 -3.09 4.92 -34.13
C GLN A 52 -2.09 4.79 -32.96
N PRO A 53 -1.37 5.86 -32.57
CA PRO A 53 -0.55 5.85 -31.37
C PRO A 53 -1.41 5.69 -30.11
N CYS A 54 -0.99 4.80 -29.19
CA CYS A 54 -1.66 4.64 -27.90
C CYS A 54 -1.21 5.75 -26.94
N TYR A 55 -2.00 6.81 -26.80
CA TYR A 55 -1.76 7.82 -25.76
C TYR A 55 -2.45 7.39 -24.47
N GLY A 56 -1.70 6.76 -23.56
CA GLY A 56 -2.16 6.52 -22.20
C GLY A 56 -2.30 7.87 -21.48
N LYS A 57 -3.52 8.40 -21.39
CA LYS A 57 -3.80 9.60 -20.58
C LYS A 57 -3.85 9.18 -19.12
N GLN A 58 -2.69 9.12 -18.47
CA GLN A 58 -2.61 8.85 -17.03
C GLN A 58 -2.68 10.17 -16.27
N ASP A 59 -3.75 10.34 -15.51
CA ASP A 59 -3.82 11.44 -14.54
C ASP A 59 -3.02 11.06 -13.30
N TRP A 60 -1.73 11.39 -13.33
CA TRP A 60 -0.80 11.20 -12.22
C TRP A 60 -1.16 12.02 -10.98
N ARG A 61 -2.08 13.00 -11.08
CA ARG A 61 -2.63 13.76 -9.96
C ARG A 61 -3.99 13.26 -9.48
N SER A 62 -4.61 12.29 -10.17
CA SER A 62 -5.89 11.74 -9.73
C SER A 62 -5.71 11.07 -8.37
N LYS A 63 -6.42 11.58 -7.35
CA LYS A 63 -6.51 11.00 -6.01
C LYS A 63 -7.44 9.79 -5.97
N SER A 64 -7.80 9.19 -7.12
CA SER A 64 -8.67 8.03 -7.19
C SER A 64 -7.96 6.77 -6.66
N LYS A 65 -7.78 6.68 -5.35
CA LYS A 65 -7.37 5.48 -4.63
C LYS A 65 -8.39 5.25 -3.52
N THR A 66 -8.91 4.05 -3.41
CA THR A 66 -9.72 3.64 -2.26
C THR A 66 -8.80 2.91 -1.29
N ASN A 67 -8.74 3.37 -0.06
CA ASN A 67 -8.02 2.66 1.00
C ASN A 67 -8.99 1.75 1.75
N GLY A 68 -8.60 0.50 1.94
CA GLY A 68 -9.28 -0.44 2.82
C GLY A 68 -8.51 -0.56 4.13
N ILE A 69 -9.18 -0.34 5.25
CA ILE A 69 -8.65 -0.66 6.58
C ILE A 69 -9.31 -1.97 7.03
N GLY A 70 -8.50 -2.98 7.31
CA GLY A 70 -8.97 -4.29 7.75
C GLY A 70 -8.43 -4.63 9.14
N ALA A 71 -9.27 -5.25 9.97
CA ALA A 71 -8.89 -5.81 11.26
C ALA A 71 -9.14 -7.33 11.28
N LEU A 72 -8.08 -8.09 11.52
CA LEU A 72 -8.10 -9.54 11.68
C LEU A 72 -7.85 -9.90 13.15
N MET A 73 -8.60 -10.86 13.67
CA MET A 73 -8.35 -11.49 14.98
C MET A 73 -8.14 -12.99 14.74
N GLY A 74 -6.91 -13.47 14.96
CA GLY A 74 -6.48 -14.78 14.47
C GLY A 74 -6.67 -14.93 12.95
N SER A 75 -7.52 -15.88 12.53
CA SER A 75 -7.91 -16.13 11.13
C SER A 75 -9.25 -15.50 10.74
N THR A 76 -9.93 -14.81 11.67
CA THR A 76 -11.27 -14.26 11.45
C THR A 76 -11.19 -12.78 11.09
N LEU A 77 -11.94 -12.39 10.06
CA LEU A 77 -12.11 -11.00 9.67
C LEU A 77 -13.14 -10.33 10.59
N GLY A 78 -12.67 -9.39 11.40
CA GLY A 78 -13.51 -8.66 12.36
C GLY A 78 -14.18 -7.43 11.75
N ALA A 79 -13.44 -6.64 10.98
CA ALA A 79 -13.96 -5.44 10.35
C ALA A 79 -13.20 -5.07 9.07
N ILE A 80 -13.92 -4.53 8.09
CA ILE A 80 -13.36 -3.85 6.92
C ILE A 80 -14.06 -2.50 6.77
N ARG A 81 -13.30 -1.45 6.50
CA ARG A 81 -13.81 -0.13 6.11
C ARG A 81 -13.13 0.35 4.83
N LEU A 82 -13.94 0.78 3.87
CA LEU A 82 -13.44 1.45 2.66
C LEU A 82 -13.50 2.96 2.86
N LEU A 83 -12.43 3.64 2.47
CA LEU A 83 -12.24 5.08 2.53
C LEU A 83 -11.93 5.56 1.11
N ALA A 84 -12.79 6.42 0.59
CA ALA A 84 -12.67 6.92 -0.78
C ALA A 84 -11.62 8.05 -0.92
N ASP A 85 -11.16 8.60 0.21
CA ASP A 85 -10.22 9.72 0.27
C ASP A 85 -8.91 9.33 0.96
N SER A 86 -7.91 10.22 0.90
CA SER A 86 -6.61 10.04 1.54
C SER A 86 -6.77 9.81 3.05
N VAL A 87 -6.25 8.69 3.55
CA VAL A 87 -6.14 8.43 4.98
C VAL A 87 -4.90 9.17 5.50
N GLU A 88 -5.11 10.30 6.16
CA GLU A 88 -4.08 10.85 7.04
C GLU A 88 -4.15 10.05 8.34
N VAL A 89 -3.14 9.21 8.60
CA VAL A 89 -3.00 8.53 9.88
C VAL A 89 -2.76 9.61 10.94
N LEU A 90 -3.84 10.09 11.54
CA LEU A 90 -3.78 10.99 12.68
C LEU A 90 -3.36 10.13 13.86
N ALA A 91 -2.05 10.08 14.11
CA ALA A 91 -1.52 9.49 15.32
C ALA A 91 -2.12 10.25 16.50
N CYS A 92 -3.07 9.62 17.20
CA CYS A 92 -3.55 10.13 18.47
C CYS A 92 -2.39 10.01 19.45
N GLY A 93 -1.66 11.10 19.65
CA GLY A 93 -0.72 11.23 20.74
C GLY A 93 -1.50 11.14 22.05
N VAL A 94 -1.22 10.08 22.81
CA VAL A 94 -1.50 10.02 24.24
C VAL A 94 -0.29 10.57 24.97
#